data_AF-A0A1G9GJ06-F1
#
_entry.id   AF-A0A1G9GJ06-F1
#
_cell.length_a   1.000
_cell.length_b   1.000
_cell.length_c   1.000
_cell.angle_alpha   90.00
_cell.angle_beta   90.00
_cell.angle_gamma   90.00
#
_symmetry.space_group_name_H-M   'P 1'
#
loop_
_entity.id
_entity.type
_entity.pdbx_description
1 polymer ?
#
loop_
_entity_poly.entity_id
_entity_poly.type
_entity_poly.pdbx_seq_one_letter_code
_entity_poly.pdbx_strand_id
1 'polypeptide(L)'
;MVRKPTATERGAAVAALEKEQAVYRVAYLIARGDGRPAELTRLSTMDSVMQAMSRGWVAAPITAGFPYQLTDSGRVALARWFRIVADYSGVDPVCAALYEAVTTP
;
A
#
# COMPACT_ATOMS: atom_id res chain seq x y z
N MET A 1 -17.68 -5.27 23.93
CA MET A 1 -16.96 -6.44 23.40
C MET A 1 -16.95 -6.36 21.89
N VAL A 2 -15.77 -6.33 21.26
CA VAL A 2 -15.65 -6.32 19.78
C VAL A 2 -15.81 -7.77 19.30
N ARG A 3 -16.81 -8.03 18.45
CA ARG A 3 -17.04 -9.36 17.83
C ARG A 3 -15.82 -9.74 16.98
N LYS A 4 -15.35 -10.98 17.10
CA LYS A 4 -14.35 -11.52 16.17
C LYS A 4 -14.98 -11.70 14.77
N PRO A 5 -14.29 -11.30 13.69
CA PRO A 5 -14.79 -11.50 12.34
C PRO A 5 -14.92 -12.98 12.00
N THR A 6 -15.93 -13.33 11.22
CA THR A 6 -16.19 -14.68 10.68
C THR A 6 -15.20 -15.02 9.56
N ALA A 7 -15.10 -16.31 9.19
CA ALA A 7 -14.21 -16.74 8.11
C ALA A 7 -14.55 -16.08 6.75
N THR A 8 -15.83 -15.89 6.46
CA THR A 8 -16.30 -15.20 5.24
C THR A 8 -15.92 -13.72 5.24
N GLU A 9 -16.07 -13.02 6.37
CA GLU A 9 -15.66 -11.62 6.51
C GLU A 9 -14.14 -11.46 6.35
N ARG A 10 -13.37 -12.42 6.89
CA ARG A 10 -11.91 -12.47 6.67
C ARG A 10 -11.57 -12.69 5.20
N GLY A 11 -12.21 -13.65 4.52
CA GLY A 11 -11.96 -13.91 3.10
C GLY A 11 -12.31 -12.73 2.19
N ALA A 12 -13.41 -12.03 2.47
CA ALA A 12 -13.77 -10.81 1.75
C ALA A 12 -12.78 -9.66 2.01
N ALA A 13 -12.29 -9.53 3.25
CA ALA A 13 -11.25 -8.57 3.59
C ALA A 13 -9.95 -8.87 2.84
N VAL A 14 -9.48 -10.13 2.83
CA VAL A 14 -8.28 -10.54 2.10
C VAL A 14 -8.43 -10.29 0.60
N ALA A 15 -9.55 -10.65 -0.02
CA ALA A 15 -9.78 -10.38 -1.45
C ALA A 15 -9.83 -8.87 -1.76
N ALA A 16 -10.34 -8.04 -0.84
CA ALA A 16 -10.30 -6.59 -0.97
C ALA A 16 -8.87 -6.05 -0.80
N LEU A 17 -8.09 -6.64 0.12
CA LEU A 17 -6.68 -6.33 0.30
C LEU A 17 -5.88 -6.70 -0.96
N GLU A 18 -6.07 -7.88 -1.53
CA GLU A 18 -5.36 -8.28 -2.77
C GLU A 18 -5.66 -7.35 -3.94
N LYS A 19 -6.93 -6.92 -4.09
CA LYS A 19 -7.33 -5.96 -5.13
C LYS A 19 -6.68 -4.59 -4.97
N GLU A 20 -6.55 -4.11 -3.74
CA GLU A 20 -5.96 -2.80 -3.47
C GLU A 20 -4.44 -2.85 -3.27
N GLN A 21 -3.85 -4.05 -3.14
CA GLN A 21 -2.44 -4.28 -2.86
C GLN A 21 -1.53 -3.51 -3.82
N ALA A 22 -1.90 -3.46 -5.11
CA ALA A 22 -1.11 -2.77 -6.12
C ALA A 22 -1.06 -1.24 -5.89
N VAL A 23 -2.14 -0.63 -5.40
CA VAL A 23 -2.21 0.80 -5.09
C VAL A 23 -1.45 1.12 -3.81
N TYR A 24 -1.63 0.31 -2.76
CA TYR A 24 -0.85 0.45 -1.52
C TYR A 24 0.64 0.19 -1.74
N ARG A 25 1.01 -0.72 -2.66
CA ARG A 25 2.40 -0.94 -3.08
C ARG A 25 3.02 0.32 -3.68
N VAL A 26 2.29 1.09 -4.49
CA VAL A 26 2.80 2.38 -5.00
C VAL A 26 3.08 3.35 -3.85
N ALA A 27 2.12 3.51 -2.93
CA ALA A 27 2.30 4.38 -1.76
C ALA A 27 3.51 3.94 -0.91
N TYR A 28 3.69 2.64 -0.72
CA TYR A 28 4.85 2.07 -0.03
C TYR A 28 6.17 2.35 -0.76
N LEU A 29 6.25 2.08 -2.07
CA LEU A 29 7.44 2.32 -2.88
C LEU A 29 7.91 3.78 -2.78
N ILE A 30 6.96 4.72 -2.83
CA ILE A 30 7.26 6.15 -2.66
C ILE A 30 7.74 6.43 -1.22
N ALA A 31 7.09 5.87 -0.21
CA ALA A 31 7.47 6.07 1.20
C ALA A 31 8.91 5.63 1.51
N ARG A 32 9.38 4.56 0.87
CA ARG A 32 10.75 4.03 1.03
C ARG A 32 11.80 4.66 0.11
N GLY A 33 11.41 5.63 -0.71
CA GLY A 33 12.31 6.39 -1.58
C GLY A 33 12.38 5.95 -3.05
N ASP A 34 11.69 4.87 -3.44
CA ASP A 34 11.61 4.37 -4.83
C ASP A 34 10.52 5.08 -5.65
N GLY A 35 10.35 6.38 -5.40
CA GLY A 35 9.27 7.18 -5.97
C GLY A 35 9.57 7.75 -7.34
N ARG A 36 10.72 7.46 -7.96
CA ARG A 36 11.03 8.04 -9.29
C ARG A 36 10.17 7.39 -10.38
N PRO A 37 9.77 8.12 -11.43
CA PRO A 37 8.96 7.57 -12.51
C PRO A 37 9.53 6.27 -13.12
N ALA A 38 10.85 6.21 -13.32
CA ALA A 38 11.53 5.02 -13.86
C ALA A 38 11.47 3.81 -12.91
N GLU A 39 11.61 4.04 -11.60
CA GLU A 39 11.55 2.99 -10.58
C GLU A 39 10.13 2.46 -10.42
N LEU A 40 9.14 3.36 -10.35
CA LEU A 40 7.73 2.97 -10.25
C LEU A 40 7.25 2.20 -11.47
N THR A 41 7.69 2.56 -12.67
CA THR A 41 7.35 1.81 -13.90
C THR A 41 7.95 0.40 -13.91
N ARG A 42 9.09 0.19 -13.24
CA ARG A 42 9.73 -1.12 -13.10
C ARG A 42 9.09 -1.99 -12.02
N LEU A 43 8.62 -1.37 -10.93
CA LEU A 43 8.19 -2.04 -9.71
C LEU A 43 6.67 -2.10 -9.52
N SER A 44 5.92 -1.41 -10.38
CA SER A 44 4.46 -1.29 -10.35
C SER A 44 3.88 -1.02 -11.75
N THR A 45 2.57 -0.83 -11.85
CA THR A 45 1.86 -0.47 -13.08
C THR A 45 1.45 1.00 -13.08
N MET A 46 1.41 1.64 -14.25
CA MET A 46 0.96 3.03 -14.38
C MET A 46 -0.50 3.20 -13.92
N ASP A 47 -1.33 2.19 -14.14
CA ASP A 47 -2.71 2.18 -13.65
C ASP A 47 -2.77 2.29 -12.11
N SER A 48 -1.93 1.54 -11.39
CA SER A 48 -1.86 1.64 -9.92
C SER A 48 -1.35 3.00 -9.45
N VAL A 49 -0.42 3.61 -10.19
CA VAL A 49 0.06 4.97 -9.91
C VAL A 49 -1.05 5.99 -10.11
N MET A 50 -1.79 5.91 -11.22
CA MET A 50 -2.94 6.78 -11.49
C MET A 50 -4.05 6.61 -10.45
N GLN A 51 -4.32 5.37 -10.01
CA GLN A 51 -5.27 5.11 -8.92
C GLN A 51 -4.81 5.69 -7.58
N ALA A 52 -3.52 5.61 -7.26
CA ALA A 52 -2.98 6.24 -6.05
C ALA A 52 -3.09 7.77 -6.11
N MET A 53 -2.89 8.35 -7.29
CA MET A 53 -3.09 9.79 -7.53
C MET A 53 -4.56 10.21 -7.45
N SER A 54 -5.48 9.45 -8.06
CA SER A 54 -6.92 9.79 -8.05
C SER A 54 -7.53 9.72 -6.66
N ARG A 55 -6.98 8.87 -5.78
CA ARG A 55 -7.31 8.81 -4.34
C ARG A 55 -6.66 9.93 -3.51
N GLY A 56 -5.83 10.76 -4.14
CA GLY A 56 -5.08 11.83 -3.49
C GLY A 56 -3.96 11.35 -2.56
N TRP A 57 -3.55 10.07 -2.64
CA TRP A 57 -2.51 9.50 -1.79
C TRP A 57 -1.10 9.86 -2.28
N VAL A 58 -0.99 10.11 -3.58
CA VAL A 58 0.26 10.39 -4.26
C VAL A 58 0.11 11.65 -5.09
N ALA A 59 1.09 12.54 -4.99
CA ALA A 59 1.23 13.70 -5.84
C ALA A 59 2.24 13.42 -6.96
N ALA A 60 1.88 13.81 -8.18
CA ALA A 60 2.77 13.73 -9.34
C ALA A 60 4.01 14.61 -9.14
N PRO A 61 5.17 14.21 -9.67
CA PRO A 61 6.34 15.04 -9.65
C PRO A 61 6.17 16.27 -10.55
N ILE A 62 6.83 17.37 -10.20
CA ILE A 62 6.80 18.62 -10.98
C ILE A 62 7.44 18.41 -12.37
N THR A 63 8.49 17.58 -12.45
CA THR A 63 9.10 17.13 -13.71
C THR A 63 9.58 15.68 -13.59
N ALA A 64 9.88 15.02 -14.70
CA ALA A 64 10.34 13.62 -14.74
C ALA A 64 11.64 13.34 -13.96
N GLY A 65 12.40 14.38 -13.57
CA GLY A 65 13.60 14.25 -12.74
C GLY A 65 13.33 14.16 -11.23
N PHE A 66 12.10 14.41 -10.80
CA PHE A 66 11.71 14.38 -9.39
C PHE A 66 10.88 13.14 -9.06
N PRO A 67 10.93 12.65 -7.81
CA PRO A 67 10.08 11.55 -7.37
C PRO A 67 8.64 12.02 -7.17
N TYR A 68 7.70 11.09 -7.36
CA TYR A 68 6.36 11.21 -6.81
C TYR A 68 6.43 11.40 -5.30
N GLN A 69 5.47 12.12 -4.73
CA GLN A 69 5.43 12.39 -3.30
C GLN A 69 4.23 11.74 -2.64
N LEU A 70 4.45 11.16 -1.46
CA LEU A 70 3.36 10.66 -0.63
C LEU A 70 2.72 11.83 0.12
N THR A 71 1.41 11.97 -0.02
CA THR A 71 0.62 12.99 0.68
C THR A 71 0.32 12.55 2.12
N ASP A 72 -0.26 13.45 2.93
CA ASP A 72 -0.72 13.09 4.28
C ASP A 72 -1.84 12.04 4.25
N SER A 73 -2.78 12.15 3.32
CA SER A 73 -3.83 11.14 3.16
C SER A 73 -3.24 9.79 2.72
N GLY A 74 -2.20 9.80 1.87
CA GLY A 74 -1.46 8.60 1.50
C GLY A 74 -0.73 7.96 2.68
N ARG A 75 -0.09 8.76 3.54
CA ARG A 75 0.52 8.27 4.80
C ARG A 75 -0.51 7.62 5.71
N VAL A 76 -1.66 8.25 5.92
CA VAL A 76 -2.75 7.70 6.76
C VAL A 76 -3.31 6.42 6.16
N ALA A 77 -3.53 6.38 4.85
CA ALA A 77 -4.01 5.19 4.16
C ALA A 77 -3.00 4.03 4.30
N LEU A 78 -1.71 4.29 4.06
CA LEU A 78 -0.65 3.30 4.17
C LEU A 78 -0.47 2.78 5.61
N ALA A 79 -0.54 3.66 6.62
CA ALA A 79 -0.49 3.25 8.02
C ALA A 79 -1.71 2.38 8.41
N ARG A 80 -2.90 2.75 7.94
CA ARG A 80 -4.11 1.95 8.14
C ARG A 80 -3.99 0.59 7.48
N TRP A 81 -3.42 0.54 6.27
CA TRP A 81 -3.15 -0.70 5.56
C TRP A 81 -2.23 -1.62 6.36
N PHE A 82 -1.09 -1.11 6.83
CA PHE A 82 -0.18 -1.92 7.63
C PHE A 82 -0.81 -2.42 8.91
N ARG A 83 -1.63 -1.60 9.58
CA ARG A 83 -2.37 -2.06 10.74
C ARG A 83 -3.34 -3.20 10.40
N ILE A 84 -4.07 -3.10 9.28
CA ILE A 84 -4.94 -4.20 8.82
C ILE A 84 -4.08 -5.44 8.53
N VAL A 85 -3.02 -5.31 7.75
CA VAL A 85 -2.12 -6.43 7.43
C VAL A 85 -1.52 -7.05 8.70
N ALA A 86 -1.12 -6.25 9.70
CA ALA A 86 -0.57 -6.73 10.97
C ALA A 86 -1.64 -7.38 11.88
N ASP A 87 -2.84 -6.81 11.94
CA ASP A 87 -3.98 -7.40 12.67
C ASP A 87 -4.40 -8.75 12.03
N TYR A 88 -4.22 -8.88 10.71
CA TYR A 88 -4.46 -10.12 9.96
C TYR A 88 -3.23 -11.04 9.87
N SER A 89 -2.00 -10.57 10.12
CA SER A 89 -0.78 -11.40 10.10
C SER A 89 -0.68 -12.35 11.29
N GLY A 90 -1.48 -12.11 12.34
CA GLY A 90 -1.77 -13.14 13.34
C GLY A 90 -2.56 -14.34 12.79
N VAL A 91 -2.97 -14.31 11.51
CA VAL A 91 -3.81 -15.30 10.84
C VAL A 91 -3.25 -15.71 9.46
N ASP A 92 -2.44 -14.88 8.78
CA ASP A 92 -1.92 -15.16 7.43
C ASP A 92 -0.39 -14.90 7.30
N PRO A 93 0.42 -15.93 6.96
CA PRO A 93 1.88 -15.83 6.78
C PRO A 93 2.33 -14.86 5.66
N VAL A 94 1.52 -14.64 4.63
CA VAL A 94 1.87 -13.75 3.50
C VAL A 94 1.79 -12.28 3.94
N CYS A 95 0.85 -11.97 4.83
CA CYS A 95 0.71 -10.63 5.42
C CYS A 95 1.88 -10.28 6.36
N ALA A 96 2.37 -11.26 7.13
CA ALA A 96 3.56 -11.08 7.98
C ALA A 96 4.80 -10.71 7.15
N ALA A 97 5.05 -11.45 6.06
CA ALA A 97 6.20 -11.21 5.18
C ALA A 97 6.18 -9.82 4.53
N LEU A 98 4.99 -9.32 4.17
CA LEU A 98 4.82 -7.96 3.62
C LEU A 98 5.06 -6.88 4.68
N TYR A 99 4.64 -7.07 5.93
CA TYR A 99 4.88 -6.14 7.03
C TYR A 99 6.39 -6.05 7.36
N GLU A 100 7.10 -7.18 7.47
CA GLU A 100 8.54 -7.20 7.79
C GLU A 100 9.38 -6.55 6.69
N ALA A 101 9.06 -6.77 5.41
CA ALA A 101 9.77 -6.17 4.27
C ALA A 101 9.66 -4.64 4.22
N VAL A 102 8.70 -4.04 4.91
CA VAL A 102 8.43 -2.59 4.93
C VAL A 102 8.97 -1.93 6.20
N THR A 103 9.01 -2.68 7.32
CA THR A 103 9.35 -2.12 8.64
C THR A 103 10.80 -2.40 9.08
N THR A 104 11.53 -3.24 8.34
CA THR A 104 12.95 -3.54 8.61
C THR A 104 13.84 -2.73 7.65
N PRO A 105 14.87 -2.02 8.15
CA PRO A 105 15.71 -1.11 7.35
C PRO A 105 16.56 -1.80 6.28
#